data_AF-A0A7X0MJL7-F1
#
_entry.id   AF-A0A7X0MJL7-F1
#
_cell.length_a   1.000
_cell.length_b   1.000
_cell.length_c   1.000
_cell.angle_alpha   90.00
_cell.angle_beta   90.00
_cell.angle_gamma   90.00
#
_symmetry.space_group_name_H-M   'P 1'
#
loop_
_entity.id
_entity.type
_entity.pdbx_description
1 polymer ?
#
loop_
_entity_poly.entity_id
_entity_poly.type
_entity_poly.pdbx_seq_one_letter_code
_entity_poly.pdbx_strand_id
1 'polypeptide(L)'
;MGYAKERGKLEKLSVKNVGLDIYSEKNFAILLDIHEKYSHTVRILKNKEPETFSDLYKNELQEAKEGKRAVKESDTDETRQENYIKYKNSLAEALEKTIQATKESL
;
A
#
# COMPACT_ATOMS: atom_id res chain seq x y z
N MET A 1 17.75 4.52 -15.29
CA MET A 1 17.85 5.29 -14.03
C MET A 1 16.51 5.98 -13.60
N GLY A 2 15.38 5.74 -14.27
CA GLY A 2 14.19 6.62 -14.19
C GLY A 2 13.41 6.65 -12.86
N TYR A 3 13.47 5.59 -12.04
CA TYR A 3 12.57 5.41 -10.89
C TYR A 3 13.27 5.24 -9.53
N ALA A 4 14.60 5.41 -9.46
CA ALA A 4 15.36 5.14 -8.23
C ALA A 4 14.84 5.95 -7.01
N LYS A 5 14.41 7.19 -7.24
CA LYS A 5 13.85 8.07 -6.19
C LYS A 5 12.51 7.54 -5.66
N GLU A 6 11.58 7.21 -6.56
CA GLU A 6 10.26 6.68 -6.17
C GLU A 6 10.40 5.28 -5.55
N ARG A 7 11.24 4.41 -6.10
CA ARG A 7 11.55 3.09 -5.52
C ARG A 7 12.05 3.19 -4.08
N GLY A 8 13.01 4.07 -3.82
CA GLY A 8 13.53 4.28 -2.46
C GLY A 8 12.49 4.80 -1.46
N LYS A 9 11.43 5.47 -1.93
CA LYS A 9 10.28 5.82 -1.07
C LYS A 9 9.44 4.59 -0.76
N LEU A 10 9.13 3.77 -1.77
CA LEU A 10 8.34 2.55 -1.63
C LEU A 10 9.02 1.54 -0.71
N GLU A 11 10.34 1.33 -0.85
CA GLU A 11 11.12 0.45 0.02
C GLU A 11 11.04 0.89 1.49
N LYS A 12 11.12 2.21 1.77
CA LYS A 12 10.94 2.75 3.13
C LYS A 12 9.53 2.51 3.67
N LEU A 13 8.50 2.59 2.83
CA LEU A 13 7.13 2.29 3.23
C LEU A 13 6.95 0.80 3.53
N SER A 14 7.53 -0.07 2.69
CA SER A 14 7.50 -1.52 2.88
C SER A 14 8.11 -1.92 4.23
N VAL A 15 9.28 -1.37 4.59
CA VAL A 15 9.90 -1.60 5.90
C VAL A 15 9.00 -1.13 7.05
N LYS A 16 8.32 0.01 6.93
CA LYS A 16 7.40 0.51 7.97
C LYS A 16 6.14 -0.34 8.11
N ASN A 17 5.74 -1.04 7.06
CA ASN A 17 4.58 -1.94 7.10
C ASN A 17 4.88 -3.22 7.89
N VAL A 18 6.16 -3.59 8.02
CA VAL A 18 6.61 -4.72 8.84
C VAL A 18 6.37 -4.42 10.32
N GLY A 19 5.76 -5.36 11.04
CA GLY A 19 5.47 -5.24 12.47
C GLY A 19 4.13 -4.55 12.80
N LEU A 20 3.34 -4.19 11.79
CA LEU A 20 1.98 -3.70 11.96
C LEU A 20 0.97 -4.87 12.01
N ASP A 21 1.22 -5.84 12.90
CA ASP A 21 0.47 -7.12 12.94
C ASP A 21 -0.70 -7.11 13.93
N ILE A 22 -0.82 -6.06 14.75
CA ILE A 22 -1.90 -5.92 15.74
C ILE A 22 -2.60 -4.59 15.53
N TYR A 23 -3.92 -4.64 15.45
CA TYR A 23 -4.77 -3.46 15.41
C TYR A 23 -4.60 -2.65 16.68
N SER A 24 -4.31 -1.37 16.49
CA SER A 24 -4.47 -0.30 17.47
C SER A 24 -4.68 0.99 16.71
N GLU A 25 -5.28 2.00 17.33
CA GLU A 25 -5.47 3.31 16.69
C GLU A 25 -4.15 3.88 16.16
N LYS A 26 -3.05 3.68 16.90
CA LYS A 26 -1.70 4.08 16.49
C LYS A 26 -1.25 3.33 15.24
N ASN A 27 -1.35 2.00 15.24
CA ASN A 27 -0.89 1.19 14.09
C ASN A 27 -1.79 1.39 12.87
N PHE A 28 -3.08 1.63 13.08
CA PHE A 28 -4.01 1.97 12.00
C PHE A 28 -3.70 3.34 11.40
N ALA A 29 -3.39 4.35 12.22
CA ALA A 29 -2.95 5.65 11.74
C ALA A 29 -1.65 5.55 10.90
N ILE A 30 -0.69 4.73 11.31
CA ILE A 30 0.53 4.45 10.54
C ILE A 30 0.18 3.81 9.19
N LEU A 31 -0.72 2.83 9.19
CA LEU A 31 -1.13 2.14 7.97
C LEU A 31 -1.87 3.07 6.98
N LEU A 32 -2.66 4.01 7.50
CA LEU A 32 -3.29 5.06 6.70
C LEU A 32 -2.27 6.01 6.07
N ASP A 33 -1.23 6.41 6.81
CA ASP A 33 -0.11 7.23 6.30
C ASP A 33 0.67 6.48 5.20
N ILE A 34 0.91 5.17 5.38
CA ILE A 34 1.53 4.32 4.36
C ILE A 34 0.70 4.30 3.08
N HIS A 35 -0.61 4.06 3.18
CA HIS A 35 -1.52 4.05 2.02
C HIS A 35 -1.49 5.39 1.29
N GLU A 36 -1.60 6.52 1.98
CA GLU A 36 -1.58 7.84 1.34
C GLU A 36 -0.29 8.07 0.56
N LYS A 37 0.86 7.75 1.17
CA LYS A 37 2.17 7.90 0.53
C LYS A 37 2.37 6.93 -0.63
N TYR A 38 1.87 5.70 -0.52
CA TYR A 38 1.84 4.74 -1.61
C TYR A 38 1.02 5.30 -2.78
N SER A 39 -0.23 5.69 -2.53
CA SER A 39 -1.15 6.26 -3.51
C SER A 39 -0.55 7.43 -4.28
N HIS A 40 0.08 8.37 -3.57
CA HIS A 40 0.78 9.48 -4.19
C HIS A 40 1.95 9.02 -5.08
N THR A 41 2.74 8.06 -4.61
CA THR A 41 3.92 7.56 -5.32
C THR A 41 3.54 6.77 -6.58
N VAL A 42 2.58 5.85 -6.50
CA VAL A 42 2.11 5.10 -7.66
C VAL A 42 1.43 6.00 -8.69
N ARG A 43 0.75 7.08 -8.28
CA ARG A 43 0.22 8.09 -9.21
C ARG A 43 1.32 8.80 -10.00
N ILE A 44 2.44 9.13 -9.35
CA ILE A 44 3.60 9.72 -10.03
C ILE A 44 4.16 8.74 -11.06
N LEU A 45 4.34 7.48 -10.68
CA LEU A 45 4.85 6.43 -11.58
C LEU A 45 3.91 6.24 -12.78
N LYS A 46 2.60 6.13 -12.53
CA LYS A 46 1.55 6.07 -13.56
C LYS A 46 1.55 7.25 -14.52
N ASN A 47 1.89 8.45 -14.06
CA ASN A 47 1.99 9.61 -14.94
C ASN A 47 3.29 9.61 -15.77
N LYS A 48 4.34 8.93 -15.31
CA LYS A 48 5.61 8.79 -16.05
C LYS A 48 5.55 7.66 -17.07
N GLU A 49 4.99 6.52 -16.69
CA GLU A 49 4.89 5.32 -17.53
C GLU A 49 3.53 4.64 -17.33
N PRO A 50 2.49 5.13 -18.02
CA PRO A 50 1.12 4.65 -17.84
C PRO A 50 0.96 3.15 -18.14
N GLU A 51 1.67 2.64 -19.15
CA GLU A 51 1.56 1.24 -19.59
C GLU A 51 1.98 0.25 -18.50
N THR A 52 2.97 0.60 -17.67
CA THR A 52 3.45 -0.26 -16.58
C THR A 52 2.62 -0.11 -15.30
N PHE A 53 2.23 1.13 -14.95
CA PHE A 53 1.72 1.43 -13.60
C PHE A 53 0.21 1.72 -13.53
N SER A 54 -0.52 1.72 -14.65
CA SER A 54 -1.98 1.97 -14.64
C SER A 54 -2.75 0.93 -13.85
N ASP A 55 -2.41 -0.34 -13.99
CA ASP A 55 -3.10 -1.43 -13.29
C ASP A 55 -2.77 -1.42 -11.80
N LEU A 56 -1.50 -1.18 -11.45
CA LEU A 56 -1.07 -1.00 -10.06
C LEU A 56 -1.77 0.20 -9.39
N TYR A 57 -1.99 1.29 -10.13
CA TYR A 57 -2.72 2.44 -9.64
C TYR A 57 -4.22 2.17 -9.46
N LYS A 58 -4.84 1.37 -10.33
CA LYS A 58 -6.29 1.13 -10.30
C LYS A 58 -6.67 0.02 -9.34
N ASN A 59 -6.06 -1.15 -9.49
CA ASN A 59 -6.46 -2.38 -8.81
C ASN A 59 -5.99 -2.37 -7.36
N GLU A 60 -4.69 -2.16 -7.14
CA GLU A 60 -4.12 -2.25 -5.80
C GLU A 60 -4.61 -1.11 -4.88
N LEU A 61 -4.89 0.08 -5.42
CA LEU A 61 -5.53 1.16 -4.64
C LEU A 61 -7.00 0.87 -4.34
N GLN A 62 -7.71 0.15 -5.21
CA GLN A 62 -9.09 -0.23 -4.93
C GLN A 62 -9.13 -1.25 -3.79
N GLU A 63 -8.30 -2.29 -3.84
CA GLU A 63 -8.18 -3.29 -2.77
C GLU A 63 -7.77 -2.66 -1.43
N ALA A 64 -6.81 -1.73 -1.44
CA ALA A 64 -6.41 -1.00 -0.24
C ALA A 64 -7.55 -0.11 0.33
N LYS A 65 -8.41 0.47 -0.52
CA LYS A 65 -9.57 1.24 -0.06
C LYS A 65 -10.64 0.35 0.55
N GLU A 66 -10.88 -0.81 -0.04
CA GLU A 66 -11.84 -1.79 0.47
C GLU A 66 -11.40 -2.34 1.82
N GLY A 67 -10.12 -2.70 1.96
CA GLY A 67 -9.54 -3.10 3.25
C GLY A 67 -9.69 -2.02 4.32
N LYS A 68 -9.35 -0.75 3.99
CA LYS A 68 -9.55 0.39 4.90
C LYS A 68 -11.01 0.54 5.34
N ARG A 69 -11.96 0.34 4.42
CA ARG A 69 -13.39 0.42 4.70
C ARG A 69 -13.84 -0.70 5.62
N ALA A 70 -13.43 -1.93 5.35
CA ALA A 70 -13.76 -3.11 6.15
C ALA A 70 -13.31 -2.97 7.61
N VAL A 71 -12.11 -2.42 7.86
CA VAL A 71 -11.64 -2.15 9.24
C VAL A 71 -12.59 -1.20 9.98
N LYS A 72 -13.05 -0.14 9.31
CA LYS A 72 -13.93 0.88 9.92
C LYS A 72 -15.35 0.38 10.16
N GLU A 73 -15.83 -0.50 9.29
CA GLU A 73 -17.18 -1.08 9.36
C GLU A 73 -17.21 -2.37 10.20
N SER A 74 -16.12 -2.72 10.90
CA SER A 74 -16.05 -3.93 11.71
C SER A 74 -16.81 -3.79 13.03
N ASP A 75 -17.77 -4.69 13.25
CA ASP A 75 -18.66 -4.69 14.42
C ASP A 75 -18.02 -5.28 15.69
N THR A 76 -16.98 -6.11 15.54
CA THR A 76 -16.28 -6.75 16.67
C THR A 76 -14.77 -6.51 16.58
N ASP A 77 -14.09 -6.61 17.71
CA ASP A 77 -12.63 -6.45 17.75
C ASP A 77 -11.90 -7.56 16.99
N GLU A 78 -12.45 -8.78 16.99
CA GLU A 78 -11.92 -9.91 16.20
C GLU A 78 -12.02 -9.63 14.70
N THR A 79 -13.19 -9.26 14.20
CA THR A 79 -13.40 -8.91 12.79
C THR A 79 -12.55 -7.71 12.39
N ARG A 80 -12.38 -6.73 13.29
CA ARG A 80 -11.53 -5.56 13.06
C ARG A 80 -10.07 -5.95 12.91
N GLN A 81 -9.57 -6.83 13.77
CA GLN A 81 -8.22 -7.37 13.70
C GLN A 81 -7.99 -8.13 12.38
N GLU A 82 -8.94 -8.99 11.98
CA GLU A 82 -8.84 -9.72 10.70
C GLU A 82 -8.83 -8.79 9.50
N ASN A 83 -9.75 -7.82 9.44
CA ASN A 83 -9.81 -6.84 8.37
C ASN A 83 -8.57 -5.95 8.34
N TYR A 84 -8.00 -5.66 9.51
CA TYR A 84 -6.77 -4.90 9.63
C TYR A 84 -5.58 -5.64 9.02
N ILE A 85 -5.45 -6.94 9.32
CA ILE A 85 -4.41 -7.79 8.70
C ILE A 85 -4.60 -7.88 7.19
N LYS A 86 -5.83 -8.06 6.70
CA LYS A 86 -6.12 -8.09 5.26
C LYS A 86 -5.71 -6.79 4.58
N TYR A 87 -6.07 -5.65 5.16
CA TYR A 87 -5.69 -4.33 4.65
C TYR A 87 -4.17 -4.09 4.68
N LYS A 88 -3.49 -4.51 5.76
CA LYS A 88 -2.03 -4.40 5.88
C LYS A 88 -1.31 -5.26 4.83
N ASN A 89 -1.82 -6.46 4.56
CA ASN A 89 -1.25 -7.38 3.57
C ASN A 89 -1.49 -6.89 2.14
N SER A 90 -2.67 -6.35 1.81
CA SER A 90 -2.91 -5.80 0.47
C SER A 90 -1.99 -4.61 0.17
N LEU A 91 -1.73 -3.74 1.16
CA LEU A 91 -0.72 -2.70 1.02
C LEU A 91 0.70 -3.23 0.88
N ALA A 92 1.05 -4.33 1.57
CA ALA A 92 2.36 -4.97 1.44
C ALA A 92 2.58 -5.47 0.00
N GLU A 93 1.59 -6.18 -0.54
CA GLU A 93 1.60 -6.73 -1.88
C GLU A 93 1.65 -5.63 -2.94
N ALA A 94 0.85 -4.58 -2.79
CA ALA A 94 0.85 -3.42 -3.67
C ALA A 94 2.24 -2.74 -3.73
N LEU A 95 2.88 -2.59 -2.57
CA LEU A 95 4.23 -2.03 -2.46
C LEU A 95 5.26 -2.93 -3.14
N GLU A 96 5.21 -4.24 -2.90
CA GLU A 96 6.11 -5.22 -3.49
C GLU A 96 6.01 -5.24 -5.02
N LYS A 97 4.79 -5.40 -5.56
CA LYS A 97 4.55 -5.39 -7.01
C LYS A 97 5.05 -4.10 -7.66
N THR A 98 4.77 -2.95 -7.03
CA THR A 98 5.22 -1.66 -7.57
C THR A 98 6.74 -1.51 -7.54
N ILE A 99 7.39 -1.93 -6.45
CA ILE A 99 8.86 -1.96 -6.36
C ILE A 99 9.44 -2.84 -7.45
N GLN A 100 8.87 -4.02 -7.67
CA GLN A 100 9.34 -4.96 -8.68
C GLN A 100 9.21 -4.38 -10.09
N ALA A 101 8.05 -3.79 -10.43
CA ALA A 101 7.86 -3.09 -11.70
C ALA A 101 8.91 -1.97 -11.90
N THR A 102 9.25 -1.20 -10.85
CA THR A 102 10.31 -0.18 -10.97
C THR A 102 11.72 -0.74 -11.22
N LYS A 103 11.97 -2.02 -10.92
CA LYS A 103 13.25 -2.70 -11.19
C LYS A 103 13.28 -3.31 -12.60
N GLU A 104 12.14 -3.81 -13.07
CA GLU A 104 12.03 -4.45 -14.39
C GLU A 104 11.97 -3.44 -15.54
N SER A 105 11.42 -2.24 -15.30
CA SER A 105 11.44 -1.13 -16.27
C SER A 105 12.79 -0.39 -16.38
N LEU A 106 13.89 -0.94 -15.83
CA LEU A 106 15.21 -0.29 -15.79
C LEU A 106 16.23 -0.87 -16.76
#